data_AF-X1T4P7-F1
#
_entry.id   AF-X1T4P7-F1
#
_cell.length_a   1.000
_cell.length_b   1.000
_cell.length_c   1.000
_cell.angle_alpha   90.00
_cell.angle_beta   90.00
_cell.angle_gamma   90.00
#
_symmetry.space_group_name_H-M   'P 1'
#
loop_
_entity.id
_entity.type
_entity.pdbx_description
1 polymer ?
#
loop_
_entity_poly.entity_id
_entity_poly.type
_entity_poly.pdbx_seq_one_letter_code
_entity_poly.pdbx_strand_id
1 'polypeptide(L)'
;MEEKLIGKPFLEDVPHGIFSIRSPARPNHIGMSIVKLEKVENNIITFSEVDMLDNTPLLDIKPYVSHFDSRENVKNGWLEKHFKSSKIPKRTRLE
;
A
#
# COMPACT_ATOMS: atom_id res chain seq x y z
N MET A 1 -6.27 23.33 5.68
CA MET A 1 -6.91 22.44 4.69
C MET A 1 -7.87 21.56 5.47
N GLU A 2 -9.12 21.47 5.05
CA GLU A 2 -10.09 20.57 5.69
C GLU A 2 -9.76 19.13 5.34
N GLU A 3 -9.62 18.26 6.34
CA GLU A 3 -9.33 16.85 6.11
C GLU A 3 -10.58 16.12 5.62
N LYS A 4 -10.52 15.58 4.41
CA LYS A 4 -11.60 14.75 3.86
C LYS A 4 -11.51 13.35 4.44
N LEU A 5 -12.53 12.92 5.19
CA LEU A 5 -12.60 11.58 5.78
C LEU A 5 -13.24 10.53 4.86
N ILE A 6 -13.64 10.92 3.65
CA ILE A 6 -14.19 10.05 2.61
C ILE A 6 -13.34 10.18 1.34
N GLY A 7 -12.97 9.06 0.73
CA GLY A 7 -12.19 9.00 -0.50
C GLY A 7 -12.69 7.92 -1.45
N LYS A 8 -12.42 8.11 -2.75
CA LYS A 8 -12.77 7.13 -3.79
C LYS A 8 -11.51 6.32 -4.14
N PRO A 9 -11.42 5.03 -3.77
CA PRO A 9 -10.25 4.21 -4.06
C PRO A 9 -10.18 3.90 -5.55
N PHE A 10 -8.97 3.61 -6.04
CA PHE A 10 -8.73 3.38 -7.45
C PHE A 10 -9.54 2.21 -8.04
N LEU A 11 -9.76 1.13 -7.28
CA LEU A 11 -10.43 -0.08 -7.75
C LEU A 11 -11.96 -0.02 -7.76
N GLU A 12 -12.58 1.06 -7.27
CA GLU A 12 -14.02 1.11 -7.06
C GLU A 12 -14.59 2.52 -7.28
N ASP A 13 -15.81 2.59 -7.82
CA ASP A 13 -16.52 3.85 -8.00
C ASP A 13 -17.22 4.37 -6.75
N VAL A 14 -17.48 3.49 -5.78
CA VAL A 14 -18.12 3.79 -4.50
C VAL A 14 -17.10 4.44 -3.54
N PRO A 15 -17.40 5.61 -2.95
CA PRO A 15 -16.56 6.20 -1.92
C PRO A 15 -16.55 5.39 -0.62
N HIS A 16 -15.42 5.42 0.07
CA HIS A 16 -15.20 4.72 1.34
C HIS A 16 -14.55 5.68 2.36
N GLY A 17 -14.66 5.36 3.64
CA GLY A 17 -13.93 6.11 4.68
C GLY A 17 -12.42 5.97 4.50
N ILE A 18 -11.65 7.04 4.73
CA ILE A 18 -10.19 7.07 4.48
C ILE A 18 -9.44 5.97 5.24
N PHE A 19 -9.90 5.58 6.44
CA PHE A 19 -9.28 4.49 7.22
C PHE A 19 -9.60 3.09 6.71
N SER A 20 -10.58 2.95 5.81
CA SER A 20 -10.94 1.67 5.17
C SER A 20 -10.29 1.48 3.78
N ILE A 21 -9.47 2.44 3.36
CA ILE A 21 -8.73 2.43 2.09
C ILE A 21 -7.27 2.83 2.30
N ARG A 22 -6.40 2.58 1.30
CA ARG A 22 -4.98 2.96 1.32
C ARG A 22 -4.71 4.28 0.56
N SER A 23 -5.59 5.28 0.72
CA SER A 23 -5.39 6.61 0.12
C SER A 23 -4.16 7.30 0.72
N PRO A 24 -3.34 8.01 -0.08
CA PRO A 24 -2.27 8.86 0.45
C PRO A 24 -2.81 10.12 1.16
N ALA A 25 -4.01 10.59 0.78
CA ALA A 25 -4.69 11.71 1.44
C ALA A 25 -5.38 11.23 2.73
N ARG A 26 -4.68 11.33 3.85
CA ARG A 26 -5.08 10.91 5.21
C ARG A 26 -4.56 11.92 6.24
N PRO A 27 -5.09 11.96 7.47
CA PRO A 27 -4.64 12.95 8.47
C PRO A 27 -3.12 12.95 8.68
N ASN A 28 -2.53 11.75 8.70
CA ASN A 28 -1.08 11.55 8.68
C ASN A 28 -0.68 10.88 7.35
N HIS A 29 0.07 11.59 6.52
CA HIS A 29 0.54 11.13 5.19
C HIS A 29 1.69 10.11 5.30
N ILE A 30 1.46 9.00 6.00
CA ILE A 30 2.44 7.92 6.17
C ILE A 30 2.06 6.77 5.25
N GLY A 31 2.92 6.52 4.26
CA GLY A 31 2.90 5.34 3.41
C GLY A 31 3.67 4.18 4.05
N MET A 32 3.33 2.95 3.67
CA MET A 32 4.02 1.74 4.12
C MET A 32 4.06 0.74 2.97
N SER A 33 5.27 0.33 2.61
CA SER A 33 5.53 -0.59 1.51
C SER A 33 6.39 -1.73 2.01
N ILE A 34 6.01 -2.96 1.63
CA ILE A 34 6.89 -4.12 1.76
C ILE A 34 7.65 -4.19 0.45
N VAL A 35 8.97 -4.10 0.51
CA VAL A 35 9.84 -3.97 -0.66
C VAL A 35 10.74 -5.18 -0.78
N LYS A 36 11.18 -5.49 -2.00
CA LYS A 36 12.21 -6.51 -2.22
C LYS A 36 13.59 -5.87 -2.09
N LEU A 37 14.36 -6.30 -1.10
CA LEU A 37 15.75 -5.87 -0.93
C LEU A 37 16.62 -6.50 -2.02
N GLU A 38 17.32 -5.68 -2.79
CA GLU A 38 18.27 -6.14 -3.82
C GLU A 38 19.71 -6.05 -3.34
N LYS A 39 20.06 -4.95 -2.65
CA LYS A 39 21.44 -4.68 -2.22
C LYS A 39 21.51 -3.69 -1.05
N VAL A 40 22.53 -3.85 -0.21
CA VAL A 40 22.92 -2.87 0.80
C VAL A 40 24.40 -2.53 0.61
N GLU A 41 24.72 -1.27 0.41
CA GLU A 41 26.08 -0.75 0.29
C GLU A 41 26.25 0.48 1.17
N ASN A 42 26.99 0.34 2.27
CA ASN A 42 27.15 1.40 3.28
C ASN A 42 25.78 1.91 3.76
N ASN A 43 25.44 3.17 3.46
CA ASN A 43 24.19 3.83 3.81
C ASN A 43 23.18 3.87 2.65
N ILE A 44 23.40 3.11 1.57
CA ILE A 44 22.53 3.04 0.40
C ILE A 44 21.87 1.66 0.35
N ILE A 45 20.55 1.66 0.19
CA ILE A 45 19.74 0.46 0.02
C ILE A 45 19.11 0.51 -1.37
N THR A 46 19.40 -0.49 -2.19
CA THR A 46 18.73 -0.69 -3.47
C THR A 46 17.61 -1.71 -3.29
N PHE A 47 16.40 -1.36 -3.71
CA PHE A 47 15.21 -2.18 -3.54
C PHE A 47 14.29 -2.05 -4.76
N SER A 48 13.37 -3.00 -4.91
CA SER A 48 12.36 -3.02 -5.96
C SER A 48 10.96 -3.29 -5.38
N GLU A 49 9.94 -3.36 -6.24
CA GLU A 49 8.53 -3.59 -5.86
C GLU A 49 7.94 -2.48 -4.97
N VAL A 50 8.08 -1.23 -5.43
CA VAL A 50 7.68 -0.03 -4.66
C VAL A 50 6.62 0.81 -5.33
N ASP A 51 5.88 1.56 -4.51
CA ASP A 51 4.75 2.42 -4.88
C ASP A 51 4.92 3.86 -4.37
N MET A 52 6.15 4.34 -4.30
CA MET A 52 6.52 5.70 -3.87
C MET A 52 7.14 6.53 -5.00
N LEU A 53 6.98 7.85 -4.92
CA LEU A 53 7.61 8.78 -5.86
C LEU A 53 9.07 9.04 -5.49
N ASP A 54 9.86 9.47 -6.47
CA ASP A 54 11.23 9.92 -6.22
C ASP A 54 11.27 11.05 -5.17
N ASN A 55 12.33 11.06 -4.36
CA ASN A 55 12.52 11.97 -3.22
C ASN A 55 11.44 11.91 -2.11
N THR A 56 10.60 10.85 -2.05
CA THR A 56 9.71 10.65 -0.91
C THR A 56 10.51 10.49 0.38
N PRO A 57 10.27 11.29 1.44
CA PRO A 57 11.03 11.20 2.69
C PRO A 57 10.86 9.86 3.38
N LEU A 58 11.98 9.27 3.81
CA LEU A 58 12.00 8.03 4.58
C LEU A 58 11.84 8.34 6.08
N LEU A 59 10.90 7.66 6.74
CA LEU A 59 10.67 7.82 8.18
C LEU A 59 11.29 6.68 9.01
N ASP A 60 11.25 5.44 8.50
CA ASP A 60 11.61 4.25 9.26
C ASP A 60 11.92 3.06 8.31
N ILE A 61 12.72 2.11 8.78
CA ILE A 61 13.02 0.84 8.10
C ILE A 61 12.93 -0.29 9.14
N LYS A 62 12.18 -1.35 8.81
CA LYS A 62 12.10 -2.56 9.62
C LYS A 62 12.26 -3.80 8.75
N PRO A 63 12.88 -4.88 9.26
CA PRO A 63 12.91 -6.15 8.56
C PRO A 63 11.48 -6.72 8.48
N TYR A 64 11.09 -7.20 7.30
CA TYR A 64 9.88 -8.01 7.17
C TYR A 64 10.13 -9.39 7.75
N VAL A 65 9.36 -9.78 8.76
CA VAL A 65 9.42 -11.08 9.41
C VAL A 65 8.12 -11.81 9.12
N SER A 66 8.17 -12.79 8.23
CA SER A 66 6.99 -13.54 7.78
C SER A 66 6.16 -14.12 8.93
N HIS A 67 6.80 -14.51 10.02
CA HIS A 67 6.12 -15.04 11.21
C HIS A 67 5.28 -14.02 11.98
N PHE A 68 5.59 -12.72 11.86
CA PHE A 68 4.89 -11.63 12.56
C PHE A 68 4.00 -10.79 11.65
N ASP A 69 4.46 -10.58 10.41
CA ASP A 69 3.85 -9.66 9.45
C ASP A 69 2.83 -10.37 8.53
N SER A 70 2.95 -11.68 8.35
CA SER A 70 1.93 -12.48 7.65
C SER A 70 0.88 -13.00 8.63
N ARG A 71 -0.40 -12.87 8.26
CA ARG A 71 -1.53 -13.31 9.07
C ARG A 71 -2.38 -14.28 8.27
N GLU A 72 -2.66 -15.44 8.85
CA GLU A 72 -3.60 -16.41 8.29
C GLU A 72 -5.05 -15.98 8.54
N ASN A 73 -5.98 -16.47 7.71
CA ASN A 73 -7.43 -16.26 7.86
C ASN A 73 -7.88 -14.78 7.90
N VAL A 74 -7.15 -13.89 7.22
CA VAL A 74 -7.54 -12.48 7.07
C VAL A 74 -8.76 -12.32 6.16
N LYS A 75 -9.63 -11.35 6.49
CA LYS A 75 -10.75 -10.93 5.64
C LYS A 75 -10.39 -9.65 4.91
N ASN A 76 -10.65 -9.59 3.61
CA ASN A 76 -10.36 -8.41 2.80
C ASN A 76 -11.58 -7.47 2.66
N GLY A 77 -12.73 -7.87 3.21
CA GLY A 77 -13.93 -7.04 3.25
C GLY A 77 -14.42 -6.67 1.86
N TRP A 78 -14.70 -5.39 1.63
CA TRP A 78 -15.22 -4.91 0.34
C TRP A 78 -14.26 -5.17 -0.82
N LEU A 79 -12.95 -5.33 -0.58
CA LEU A 79 -11.95 -5.62 -1.61
C LEU A 79 -12.12 -7.01 -2.22
N GLU A 80 -12.69 -7.98 -1.49
CA GLU A 80 -12.79 -9.38 -1.94
C GLU A 80 -13.42 -9.50 -3.33
N LYS A 81 -14.47 -8.73 -3.60
CA LYS A 81 -15.18 -8.75 -4.90
C LYS A 81 -14.28 -8.42 -6.09
N HIS A 82 -13.18 -7.69 -5.89
CA HIS A 82 -12.23 -7.34 -6.95
C HIS A 82 -11.19 -8.44 -7.19
N PHE A 83 -10.99 -9.38 -6.25
CA PHE A 83 -9.97 -10.42 -6.33
C PHE A 83 -10.51 -11.86 -6.41
N LYS A 84 -11.85 -12.04 -6.39
CA LYS A 84 -12.54 -13.35 -6.43
C LYS A 84 -12.15 -14.28 -7.59
N SER A 85 -11.65 -13.76 -8.71
CA SER A 85 -11.35 -14.55 -9.91
C SER A 85 -9.88 -14.98 -10.04
N SER A 86 -9.02 -14.72 -9.04
CA SER A 86 -7.56 -14.83 -9.15
C SER A 86 -6.94 -13.99 -10.28
N LYS A 87 -7.74 -13.23 -11.02
CA LYS A 87 -7.29 -12.28 -12.03
C LYS A 87 -7.11 -10.93 -11.37
N ILE A 88 -5.91 -10.41 -11.48
CA ILE A 88 -5.56 -9.04 -11.14
C ILE A 88 -6.49 -8.09 -11.92
N PRO A 89 -7.21 -7.14 -11.26
CA PRO A 89 -8.09 -6.22 -11.97
C PRO A 89 -7.34 -5.46 -13.06
N LYS A 90 -7.92 -5.31 -14.26
CA LYS A 90 -7.25 -4.61 -15.39
C LYS A 90 -6.70 -3.24 -15.02
N ARG A 91 -7.32 -2.57 -14.05
CA ARG A 91 -6.93 -1.24 -13.57
C ARG A 91 -5.59 -1.25 -12.82
N THR A 92 -5.17 -2.33 -12.13
CA THR A 92 -4.01 -2.29 -11.21
C THR A 92 -2.65 -2.16 -11.89
N ARG A 93 -2.56 -2.24 -13.22
CA ARG A 93 -1.32 -1.90 -13.92
C ARG A 93 -1.29 -0.38 -14.08
N LEU A 94 -0.40 0.25 -13.31
CA LEU A 94 0.13 1.56 -13.67
C LEU A 94 0.99 1.34 -14.91
N GLU A 95 0.43 1.59 -16.09
CA GLU A 95 1.23 1.90 -17.28
C GLU A 95 1.80 3.31 -17.14
#